data_AF-A0A377E781-F1
#
_entry.id   AF-A0A377E781-F1
#
_cell.length_a   1.000
_cell.length_b   1.000
_cell.length_c   1.000
_cell.angle_alpha   90.00
_cell.angle_beta   90.00
_cell.angle_gamma   90.00
#
_symmetry.space_group_name_H-M   'P 1'
#
loop_
_entity.id
_entity.type
_entity.pdbx_description
1 polymer ?
#
loop_
_entity_poly.entity_id
_entity_poly.type
_entity_poly.pdbx_seq_one_letter_code
_entity_poly.pdbx_strand_id
1 'polypeptide(L)'
;MTQYSSLLRGLAAGSAFLFLFAPTAFAAEQTVEAPSVDARAWILMDYASGKVLAEGNADEKLDPASLTKIMTSYVVGQALKADKIKLTDMVTVGKDAWATGNPALRGSSVMFLKPGDQVSVADLNKGVIIQSGNDACIALADYVAGSQESFIGLMNGYAKKLGLTNTTFQTVHGLDAPGQFSTARDMALLGKALIHDVPEEYAIHKEKEFTFNKIRQPNRNRLLWSSNLNVDGMKTGTTAGAGYNLVASATQGDMR
;
A
#
# COMPACT_ATOMS: atom_id res chain seq x y z
N MET A 1 -79.47 -69.49 23.31
CA MET A 1 -79.41 -69.03 24.71
C MET A 1 -78.17 -68.17 24.85
N THR A 2 -78.38 -66.93 25.26
CA THR A 2 -77.46 -66.05 26.00
C THR A 2 -76.24 -65.43 25.27
N GLN A 3 -76.38 -64.11 25.11
CA GLN A 3 -75.38 -63.08 24.85
C GLN A 3 -74.12 -63.21 25.72
N TYR A 4 -72.96 -62.73 25.25
CA TYR A 4 -72.14 -61.78 26.01
C TYR A 4 -71.29 -60.92 25.05
N SER A 5 -71.26 -59.64 25.36
CA SER A 5 -70.55 -58.55 24.71
C SER A 5 -69.03 -58.61 24.98
N SER A 6 -68.22 -57.99 24.11
CA SER A 6 -67.41 -56.81 24.48
C SER A 6 -66.30 -56.45 23.48
N LEU A 7 -66.20 -55.13 23.26
CA LEU A 7 -65.00 -54.33 23.08
C LEU A 7 -64.12 -54.52 21.82
N LEU A 8 -64.43 -53.69 20.81
CA LEU A 8 -63.46 -53.14 19.87
C LEU A 8 -62.32 -52.42 20.62
N ARG A 9 -61.08 -52.82 20.35
CA ARG A 9 -59.89 -52.00 20.60
C ARG A 9 -59.13 -51.85 19.29
N GLY A 10 -59.09 -50.62 18.80
CA GLY A 10 -58.32 -50.24 17.62
C GLY A 10 -56.82 -50.30 17.89
N LEU A 11 -56.08 -50.80 16.91
CA LEU A 11 -54.63 -50.67 16.81
C LEU A 11 -54.35 -49.60 15.75
N ALA A 12 -54.19 -48.36 16.19
CA ALA A 12 -53.58 -47.31 15.39
C ALA A 12 -52.05 -47.52 15.44
N ALA A 13 -51.48 -48.02 14.35
CA ALA A 13 -50.03 -48.11 14.19
C ALA A 13 -49.47 -46.69 13.96
N GLY A 14 -48.93 -46.08 15.01
CA GLY A 14 -48.21 -44.81 14.92
C GLY A 14 -46.79 -45.04 14.40
N SER A 15 -46.51 -44.60 13.17
CA SER A 15 -45.14 -44.51 12.66
C SER A 15 -44.47 -43.27 13.25
N ALA A 16 -43.59 -43.47 14.23
CA ALA A 16 -42.76 -42.41 14.79
C ALA A 16 -41.64 -42.05 13.79
N PHE A 17 -41.74 -40.88 13.16
CA PHE A 17 -40.66 -40.28 12.39
C PHE A 17 -39.58 -39.76 13.35
N LEU A 18 -38.48 -40.52 13.49
CA LEU A 18 -37.28 -40.08 14.21
C LEU A 18 -36.54 -39.05 13.33
N PHE A 19 -36.72 -37.77 13.63
CA PHE A 19 -35.83 -36.72 13.11
C PHE A 19 -34.46 -36.87 13.79
N LEU A 20 -33.49 -37.44 13.06
CA LEU A 20 -32.08 -37.40 13.43
C LEU A 20 -31.58 -35.95 13.32
N PHE A 21 -31.55 -35.24 14.45
CA PHE A 21 -30.79 -34.00 14.57
C PHE A 21 -29.30 -34.35 14.56
N ALA A 22 -28.65 -34.22 13.39
CA ALA A 22 -27.20 -34.22 13.33
C ALA A 22 -26.68 -32.93 13.99
N PRO A 23 -25.81 -33.01 15.02
CA PRO A 23 -25.19 -31.82 15.57
C PRO A 23 -24.30 -31.19 14.50
N THR A 24 -24.63 -29.96 14.08
CA THR A 24 -23.72 -29.14 13.30
C THR A 24 -22.53 -28.79 14.19
N ALA A 25 -21.41 -29.47 13.97
CA ALA A 25 -20.15 -29.11 14.62
C ALA A 25 -19.72 -27.73 14.09
N PHE A 26 -19.97 -26.69 14.87
CA PHE A 26 -19.30 -25.41 14.67
C PHE A 26 -17.84 -25.59 15.06
N ALA A 27 -16.95 -25.63 14.07
CA ALA A 27 -15.53 -25.48 14.32
C ALA A 27 -15.35 -24.08 14.94
N ALA A 28 -14.99 -24.03 16.22
CA ALA A 28 -14.62 -22.78 16.86
C ALA A 28 -13.39 -22.23 16.13
N GLU A 29 -13.53 -21.05 15.53
CA GLU A 29 -12.42 -20.33 14.92
C GLU A 29 -11.42 -20.04 16.05
N GLN A 30 -10.28 -20.73 16.03
CA GLN A 30 -9.26 -20.59 17.05
C GLN A 30 -8.67 -19.19 16.90
N THR A 31 -9.04 -18.28 17.80
CA THR A 31 -8.54 -16.90 17.78
C THR A 31 -7.06 -16.92 18.12
N VAL A 32 -6.20 -16.77 17.11
CA VAL A 32 -4.77 -16.55 17.32
C VAL A 32 -4.60 -15.16 17.91
N GLU A 33 -4.00 -15.09 19.09
CA GLU A 33 -3.74 -13.81 19.76
C GLU A 33 -2.69 -13.01 18.96
N ALA A 34 -3.00 -11.74 18.67
CA ALA A 34 -2.07 -10.86 17.98
C ALA A 34 -0.90 -10.46 18.89
N PRO A 35 0.33 -10.33 18.37
CA PRO A 35 1.45 -9.86 19.16
C PRO A 35 1.29 -8.39 19.54
N SER A 36 1.90 -7.98 20.65
CA SER A 36 2.09 -6.56 20.95
C SER A 36 3.07 -5.91 19.98
N VAL A 37 2.75 -4.72 19.47
CA VAL A 37 3.58 -3.95 18.54
C VAL A 37 3.83 -2.56 19.14
N ASP A 38 5.10 -2.17 19.24
CA ASP A 38 5.50 -0.84 19.74
C ASP A 38 5.46 0.18 18.59
N ALA A 39 4.25 0.56 18.20
CA ALA A 39 3.98 1.59 17.20
C ALA A 39 2.67 2.30 17.52
N ARG A 40 2.52 3.54 17.05
CA ARG A 40 1.26 4.29 17.21
C ARG A 40 0.09 3.61 16.51
N ALA A 41 0.32 3.13 15.29
CA ALA A 41 -0.66 2.39 14.49
C ALA A 41 0.05 1.32 13.64
N TRP A 42 -0.63 0.21 13.39
CA TRP A 42 -0.13 -0.89 12.56
C TRP A 42 -1.28 -1.71 11.96
N ILE A 43 -0.97 -2.42 10.88
CA ILE A 43 -1.86 -3.40 10.25
C ILE A 43 -1.02 -4.51 9.60
N LEU A 44 -1.53 -5.74 9.65
CA LEU A 44 -1.04 -6.88 8.88
C LEU A 44 -2.19 -7.42 8.05
N MET A 45 -2.01 -7.47 6.72
CA MET A 45 -3.04 -7.84 5.77
C MET A 45 -2.51 -8.88 4.78
N ASP A 46 -3.29 -9.92 4.53
CA ASP A 46 -3.04 -10.88 3.46
C ASP A 46 -3.38 -10.26 2.10
N TYR A 47 -2.47 -10.38 1.14
CA TYR A 47 -2.63 -9.79 -0.20
C TYR A 47 -3.81 -10.41 -0.96
N ALA A 48 -3.89 -11.74 -1.03
CA ALA A 48 -4.84 -12.44 -1.90
C ALA A 48 -6.29 -12.19 -1.48
N SER A 49 -6.59 -12.40 -0.20
CA SER A 49 -7.92 -12.25 0.38
C SER A 49 -8.24 -10.82 0.81
N GLY A 50 -7.24 -10.00 1.11
CA GLY A 50 -7.44 -8.72 1.79
C GLY A 50 -7.83 -8.86 3.27
N LYS A 51 -7.76 -10.08 3.84
CA LYS A 51 -8.07 -10.32 5.24
C LYS A 51 -7.04 -9.61 6.12
N VAL A 52 -7.54 -8.82 7.07
CA VAL A 52 -6.71 -8.28 8.14
C VAL A 52 -6.46 -9.38 9.17
N LEU A 53 -5.18 -9.65 9.43
CA LEU A 53 -4.71 -10.67 10.36
C LEU A 53 -4.48 -10.08 11.76
N ALA A 54 -4.01 -8.85 11.84
CA ALA A 54 -3.84 -8.08 13.06
C ALA A 54 -3.85 -6.58 12.77
N GLU A 55 -4.34 -5.77 13.71
CA GLU A 55 -4.34 -4.32 13.58
C GLU A 55 -4.35 -3.63 14.95
N GLY A 56 -3.86 -2.39 14.99
CA GLY A 56 -3.98 -1.49 16.13
C GLY A 56 -3.98 -0.05 15.66
N ASN A 57 -4.98 0.73 16.09
CA ASN A 57 -5.23 2.11 15.63
C ASN A 57 -5.18 2.27 14.10
N ALA A 58 -5.56 1.25 13.34
CA ALA A 58 -5.28 1.19 11.90
C ALA A 58 -6.01 2.26 11.06
N ASP A 59 -7.03 2.91 11.63
CA ASP A 59 -7.79 4.00 11.03
C ASP A 59 -7.48 5.38 11.66
N GLU A 60 -6.50 5.46 12.56
CA GLU A 60 -6.00 6.75 13.08
C GLU A 60 -5.31 7.54 11.97
N LYS A 61 -5.71 8.80 11.79
CA LYS A 61 -5.13 9.71 10.80
C LYS A 61 -3.77 10.20 11.29
N LEU A 62 -2.72 9.84 10.56
CA LEU A 62 -1.34 10.18 10.85
C LEU A 62 -0.67 10.81 9.62
N ASP A 63 0.42 11.54 9.85
CA ASP A 63 1.24 12.06 8.75
C ASP A 63 1.95 10.88 8.02
N PRO A 64 1.70 10.69 6.71
CA PRO A 64 2.32 9.60 5.96
C PRO A 64 3.82 9.82 5.71
N ALA A 65 4.34 11.05 5.84
CA ALA A 65 5.70 11.38 5.44
C ALA A 65 6.00 10.85 4.01
N SER A 66 7.19 10.28 3.79
CA SER A 66 7.56 9.71 2.49
C SER A 66 6.77 8.48 2.04
N LEU A 67 5.86 7.92 2.86
CA LEU A 67 4.92 6.89 2.37
C LEU A 67 3.99 7.44 1.29
N THR A 68 3.76 8.76 1.25
CA THR A 68 3.08 9.46 0.14
C THR A 68 3.64 9.07 -1.23
N LYS A 69 4.94 8.78 -1.32
CA LYS A 69 5.58 8.39 -2.59
C LYS A 69 5.12 7.04 -3.13
N ILE A 70 4.45 6.21 -2.33
CA ILE A 70 3.76 5.01 -2.82
C ILE A 70 2.65 5.43 -3.79
N MET A 71 1.86 6.45 -3.46
CA MET A 71 0.83 6.98 -4.36
C MET A 71 1.48 7.69 -5.56
N THR A 72 2.58 8.42 -5.36
CA THR A 72 3.31 9.05 -6.47
C THR A 72 3.77 8.02 -7.49
N SER A 73 4.40 6.93 -7.03
CA SER A 73 4.80 5.81 -7.87
C SER A 73 3.59 5.10 -8.49
N TYR A 74 2.49 4.93 -7.74
CA TYR A 74 1.25 4.38 -8.29
C TYR A 74 0.71 5.19 -9.49
N VAL A 75 0.69 6.52 -9.40
CA VAL A 75 0.27 7.39 -10.52
C VAL A 75 1.21 7.26 -11.72
N VAL A 76 2.53 7.24 -11.50
CA VAL A 76 3.54 7.06 -12.56
C VAL A 76 3.38 5.69 -13.23
N GLY A 77 3.23 4.62 -12.43
CA GLY A 77 2.98 3.27 -12.91
C GLY A 77 1.71 3.17 -13.74
N GLN A 78 0.64 3.87 -13.35
CA GLN A 78 -0.60 3.92 -14.14
C GLN A 78 -0.41 4.67 -15.47
N ALA A 79 0.38 5.76 -15.48
CA ALA A 79 0.70 6.49 -16.70
C ALA A 79 1.55 5.64 -17.67
N LEU A 80 2.53 4.90 -17.16
CA LEU A 80 3.34 3.92 -17.91
C LEU A 80 2.46 2.81 -18.49
N LYS A 81 1.64 2.16 -17.63
CA LYS A 81 0.73 1.09 -18.03
C LYS A 81 -0.28 1.52 -19.10
N ALA A 82 -0.67 2.79 -19.09
CA ALA A 82 -1.60 3.36 -20.07
C ALA A 82 -0.90 3.95 -21.32
N ASP A 83 0.39 3.67 -21.52
CA ASP A 83 1.21 4.18 -22.63
C ASP A 83 1.17 5.72 -22.78
N LYS A 84 0.95 6.45 -21.67
CA LYS A 84 0.94 7.93 -21.67
C LYS A 84 2.35 8.51 -21.58
N ILE A 85 3.26 7.76 -20.99
CA ILE A 85 4.69 8.03 -20.90
C ILE A 85 5.44 6.72 -21.12
N LYS A 86 6.73 6.79 -21.44
CA LYS A 86 7.63 5.65 -21.59
C LYS A 86 8.84 5.83 -20.69
N LEU A 87 9.41 4.71 -20.23
CA LEU A 87 10.63 4.71 -19.42
C LEU A 87 11.81 5.42 -20.09
N THR A 88 11.85 5.42 -21.43
CA THR A 88 12.89 6.06 -22.26
C THR A 88 12.65 7.54 -22.51
N ASP A 89 11.50 8.09 -22.12
CA ASP A 89 11.22 9.49 -22.34
C ASP A 89 12.18 10.35 -21.51
N MET A 90 12.66 11.43 -22.12
CA MET A 90 13.54 12.39 -21.46
C MET A 90 12.74 13.53 -20.88
N VAL A 91 12.85 13.70 -19.57
CA VAL A 91 12.23 14.78 -18.81
C VAL A 91 13.24 15.92 -18.65
N THR A 92 12.82 17.12 -19.03
CA THR A 92 13.59 18.34 -18.77
C THR A 92 13.33 18.78 -17.34
N VAL A 93 14.37 18.83 -16.52
CA VAL A 93 14.25 19.24 -15.11
C VAL A 93 13.96 20.74 -15.01
N GLY A 94 12.90 21.08 -14.30
CA GLY A 94 12.49 22.46 -13.98
C GLY A 94 13.26 23.08 -12.83
N LYS A 95 12.95 24.35 -12.51
CA LYS A 95 13.55 25.07 -11.36
C LYS A 95 12.97 24.65 -10.03
N ASP A 96 11.71 24.21 -10.02
CA ASP A 96 10.97 23.64 -8.91
C ASP A 96 11.61 22.35 -8.37
N ALA A 97 12.11 21.49 -9.25
CA ALA A 97 12.82 20.25 -8.93
C ALA A 97 14.28 20.46 -8.51
N TRP A 98 14.76 21.70 -8.36
CA TRP A 98 16.15 21.97 -8.00
C TRP A 98 16.30 22.23 -6.49
N ALA A 99 16.98 21.33 -5.80
CA ALA A 99 17.15 21.40 -4.34
C ALA A 99 17.83 22.68 -3.82
N THR A 100 18.75 23.28 -4.58
CA THR A 100 19.38 24.56 -4.19
C THR A 100 18.45 25.76 -4.39
N GLY A 101 17.57 25.69 -5.39
CA GLY A 101 16.62 26.75 -5.73
C GLY A 101 15.28 26.66 -4.97
N ASN A 102 14.98 25.51 -4.36
CA ASN A 102 13.73 25.25 -3.65
C ASN A 102 13.99 24.95 -2.16
N PRO A 103 13.76 25.93 -1.26
CA PRO A 103 14.01 25.77 0.18
C PRO A 103 13.27 24.59 0.83
N ALA A 104 12.13 24.18 0.30
CA ALA A 104 11.36 23.04 0.85
C ALA A 104 12.13 21.72 0.71
N LEU A 105 13.02 21.59 -0.27
CA LEU A 105 13.82 20.39 -0.50
C LEU A 105 15.07 20.31 0.40
N ARG A 106 15.40 21.38 1.13
CA ARG A 106 16.62 21.46 1.93
C ARG A 106 16.61 20.43 3.06
N GLY A 107 17.69 19.64 3.16
CA GLY A 107 17.83 18.60 4.20
C GLY A 107 17.01 17.35 3.95
N SER A 108 16.31 17.27 2.82
CA SER A 108 15.53 16.11 2.42
C SER A 108 16.32 15.18 1.49
N SER A 109 15.76 14.00 1.19
CA SER A 109 16.38 13.10 0.21
C SER A 109 16.17 13.63 -1.21
N VAL A 110 17.24 13.70 -2.00
CA VAL A 110 17.25 14.28 -3.35
C VAL A 110 18.14 13.48 -4.30
N MET A 111 17.82 13.46 -5.59
CA MET A 111 18.67 12.96 -6.69
C MET A 111 19.75 13.97 -7.12
N PHE A 112 19.70 15.20 -6.60
CA PHE A 112 20.59 16.31 -6.96
C PHE A 112 20.39 16.81 -8.39
N LEU A 113 19.12 16.85 -8.84
CA LEU A 113 18.75 17.37 -10.16
C LEU A 113 19.05 18.87 -10.29
N LYS A 114 19.37 19.33 -11.50
CA LYS A 114 19.58 20.75 -11.83
C LYS A 114 18.70 21.19 -12.99
N PRO A 115 18.28 22.47 -13.05
CA PRO A 115 17.43 22.95 -14.13
C PRO A 115 18.10 22.78 -15.49
N GLY A 116 17.36 22.24 -16.46
CA GLY A 116 17.85 21.96 -17.81
C GLY A 116 18.45 20.57 -17.99
N ASP A 117 18.72 19.82 -16.92
CA ASP A 117 19.11 18.42 -17.01
C ASP A 117 18.05 17.63 -17.82
N GLN A 118 18.51 16.69 -18.65
CA GLN A 118 17.65 15.71 -19.31
C GLN A 118 17.81 14.40 -18.57
N VAL A 119 16.75 13.92 -17.91
CA VAL A 119 16.78 12.67 -17.15
C VAL A 119 15.67 11.75 -17.64
N SER A 120 15.98 10.47 -17.80
CA SER A 120 14.99 9.49 -18.25
C SER A 120 13.89 9.30 -17.21
N VAL A 121 12.66 8.99 -17.64
CA VAL A 121 11.58 8.57 -16.73
C VAL A 121 12.03 7.38 -15.88
N ALA A 122 12.79 6.43 -16.44
CA ALA A 122 13.34 5.30 -15.69
C ALA A 122 14.23 5.74 -14.51
N ASP A 123 15.15 6.67 -14.73
CA ASP A 123 16.07 7.14 -13.69
C ASP A 123 15.35 7.97 -12.63
N LEU A 124 14.44 8.86 -13.04
CA LEU A 124 13.61 9.62 -12.10
C LEU A 124 12.76 8.68 -11.24
N ASN A 125 12.17 7.65 -11.85
CA ASN A 125 11.32 6.71 -11.15
C ASN A 125 12.12 5.90 -10.12
N LYS A 126 13.32 5.42 -10.49
CA LYS A 126 14.25 4.81 -9.55
C LYS A 126 14.69 5.77 -8.43
N GLY A 127 14.85 7.06 -8.72
CA GLY A 127 15.06 8.09 -7.71
C GLY A 127 13.95 8.17 -6.67
N VAL A 128 12.69 8.14 -7.10
CA VAL A 128 11.52 8.11 -6.20
C VAL A 128 11.47 6.80 -5.41
N ILE A 129 11.61 5.66 -6.08
CA ILE A 129 11.38 4.33 -5.51
C ILE A 129 12.53 3.83 -4.64
N ILE A 130 13.77 4.09 -5.00
CA ILE A 130 14.94 3.54 -4.29
C ILE A 130 15.47 4.59 -3.30
N GLN A 131 15.74 5.80 -3.80
CA GLN A 131 16.35 6.87 -3.00
C GLN A 131 15.33 7.71 -2.22
N SER A 132 14.04 7.65 -2.58
CA SER A 132 13.01 8.53 -2.04
C SER A 132 13.28 10.01 -2.33
N GLY A 133 13.85 10.32 -3.50
CA GLY A 133 14.18 11.68 -3.93
C GLY A 133 12.93 12.56 -4.12
N ASN A 134 12.88 13.70 -3.41
CA ASN A 134 11.75 14.64 -3.48
C ASN A 134 11.77 15.48 -4.76
N ASP A 135 12.96 15.84 -5.25
CA ASP A 135 13.17 16.49 -6.55
C ASP A 135 12.68 15.63 -7.71
N ALA A 136 12.94 14.32 -7.65
CA ALA A 136 12.46 13.36 -8.64
C ALA A 136 10.92 13.30 -8.70
N CYS A 137 10.25 13.38 -7.55
CA CYS A 137 8.79 13.43 -7.49
C CYS A 137 8.23 14.68 -8.20
N ILE A 138 8.87 15.83 -8.02
CA ILE A 138 8.46 17.09 -8.65
C ILE A 138 8.62 16.98 -10.17
N ALA A 139 9.81 16.59 -10.64
CA ALA A 139 10.09 16.46 -12.07
C ALA A 139 9.13 15.48 -12.78
N LEU A 140 8.84 14.33 -12.16
CA LEU A 140 7.85 13.39 -12.70
C LEU A 140 6.42 13.95 -12.65
N ALA A 141 6.05 14.65 -11.59
CA ALA A 141 4.72 15.25 -11.48
C ALA A 141 4.46 16.26 -12.60
N ASP A 142 5.41 17.15 -12.85
CA ASP A 142 5.31 18.15 -13.92
C ASP A 142 5.27 17.48 -15.30
N TYR A 143 6.07 16.44 -15.51
CA TYR A 143 6.06 15.70 -16.77
C TYR A 143 4.75 14.96 -17.04
N VAL A 144 4.20 14.29 -16.02
CA VAL A 144 3.01 13.44 -16.15
C VAL A 144 1.73 14.26 -16.20
N ALA A 145 1.64 15.33 -15.41
CA ALA A 145 0.39 16.03 -15.16
C ALA A 145 0.44 17.53 -15.51
N GLY A 146 1.59 18.04 -15.94
CA GLY A 146 1.82 19.45 -16.28
C GLY A 146 2.09 20.36 -15.08
N SER A 147 1.71 19.95 -13.87
CA SER A 147 2.04 20.63 -12.62
C SER A 147 1.87 19.71 -11.41
N GLN A 148 2.47 20.08 -10.28
CA GLN A 148 2.29 19.39 -9.00
C GLN A 148 0.82 19.37 -8.55
N GLU A 149 0.06 20.45 -8.71
CA GLU A 149 -1.35 20.53 -8.31
C GLU A 149 -2.21 19.55 -9.11
N SER A 150 -1.98 19.50 -10.43
CA SER A 150 -2.65 18.55 -11.33
C SER A 150 -2.33 17.10 -10.92
N PHE A 151 -1.07 16.81 -10.60
CA PHE A 151 -0.64 15.50 -10.14
C PHE A 151 -1.27 15.13 -8.78
N ILE A 152 -1.32 16.05 -7.82
CA ILE A 152 -2.01 15.85 -6.53
C ILE A 152 -3.51 15.56 -6.75
N GLY A 153 -4.12 16.20 -7.74
CA GLY A 153 -5.48 15.87 -8.19
C GLY A 153 -5.62 14.42 -8.62
N LEU A 154 -4.66 13.90 -9.39
CA LEU A 154 -4.61 12.47 -9.76
C LEU A 154 -4.42 11.57 -8.54
N MET A 155 -3.49 11.90 -7.64
CA MET A 155 -3.22 11.15 -6.41
C MET A 155 -4.49 10.99 -5.57
N ASN A 156 -5.22 12.09 -5.33
CA ASN A 156 -6.48 12.06 -4.58
C ASN A 156 -7.63 11.40 -5.36
N GLY A 157 -7.62 11.52 -6.69
CA GLY A 157 -8.55 10.79 -7.56
C GLY A 157 -8.39 9.27 -7.44
N TYR A 158 -7.16 8.78 -7.39
CA TYR A 158 -6.89 7.36 -7.14
C TYR A 158 -7.15 6.95 -5.70
N ALA A 159 -6.83 7.78 -4.71
CA ALA A 159 -7.20 7.52 -3.31
C ALA A 159 -8.71 7.26 -3.18
N LYS A 160 -9.55 8.10 -3.80
CA LYS A 160 -11.00 7.90 -3.85
C LYS A 160 -11.39 6.61 -4.59
N LYS A 161 -10.78 6.34 -5.75
CA LYS A 161 -11.08 5.14 -6.56
C LYS A 161 -10.74 3.84 -5.84
N LEU A 162 -9.67 3.84 -5.06
CA LEU A 162 -9.19 2.71 -4.27
C LEU A 162 -9.93 2.58 -2.91
N GLY A 163 -10.82 3.52 -2.58
CA GLY A 163 -11.55 3.51 -1.31
C GLY A 163 -10.71 3.88 -0.09
N LEU A 164 -9.63 4.65 -0.28
CA LEU A 164 -8.78 5.18 0.81
C LEU A 164 -9.49 6.34 1.51
N THR A 165 -10.49 6.01 2.33
CA THR A 165 -11.44 6.99 2.88
C THR A 165 -10.85 7.92 3.93
N ASN A 166 -9.68 7.58 4.48
CA ASN A 166 -8.97 8.38 5.47
C ASN A 166 -7.62 8.87 4.94
N THR A 167 -7.53 9.14 3.64
CA THR A 167 -6.31 9.62 2.98
C THR A 167 -6.56 10.85 2.13
N THR A 168 -5.72 11.88 2.34
CA THR A 168 -5.63 13.06 1.49
C THR A 168 -4.16 13.43 1.30
N PHE A 169 -3.76 13.63 0.05
CA PHE A 169 -2.43 14.11 -0.31
C PHE A 169 -2.45 15.60 -0.62
N GLN A 170 -1.42 16.32 -0.16
CA GLN A 170 -1.21 17.74 -0.42
C GLN A 170 0.10 18.03 -1.13
N THR A 171 0.96 17.01 -1.26
CA THR A 171 2.25 17.13 -1.94
C THR A 171 2.54 15.86 -2.73
N VAL A 172 3.39 15.97 -3.75
CA VAL A 172 3.83 14.84 -4.58
C VAL A 172 4.90 13.97 -3.91
N HIS A 173 5.43 14.41 -2.77
CA HIS A 173 6.60 13.82 -2.13
C HIS A 173 6.40 13.47 -0.65
N GLY A 174 5.41 14.04 0.03
CA GLY A 174 5.17 13.78 1.45
C GLY A 174 6.07 14.53 2.43
N LEU A 175 6.69 15.64 2.01
CA LEU A 175 7.11 16.67 2.98
C LEU A 175 5.87 17.21 3.71
N ASP A 176 6.07 17.71 4.93
CA ASP A 176 4.99 18.19 5.80
C ASP A 176 4.13 19.24 5.08
N ALA A 177 2.82 18.99 5.06
CA ALA A 177 1.84 19.89 4.50
C ALA A 177 0.53 19.83 5.31
N PRO A 178 -0.04 20.97 5.71
CA PRO A 178 -1.31 21.00 6.42
C PRO A 178 -2.41 20.28 5.64
N GLY A 179 -3.15 19.39 6.30
CA GLY A 179 -4.24 18.64 5.68
C GLY A 179 -3.80 17.42 4.86
N GLN A 180 -2.52 17.04 4.89
CA GLN A 180 -2.04 15.75 4.42
C GLN A 180 -2.12 14.71 5.54
N PHE A 181 -2.75 13.58 5.27
CA PHE A 181 -2.85 12.47 6.22
C PHE A 181 -3.17 11.16 5.49
N SER A 182 -2.88 10.04 6.16
CA SER A 182 -3.34 8.71 5.78
C SER A 182 -3.50 7.85 7.04
N THR A 183 -3.74 6.55 6.88
CA THR A 183 -3.87 5.58 7.96
C THR A 183 -3.07 4.32 7.65
N ALA A 184 -2.83 3.47 8.65
CA ALA A 184 -2.15 2.19 8.41
C ALA A 184 -2.98 1.32 7.43
N ARG A 185 -4.30 1.30 7.58
CA ARG A 185 -5.21 0.55 6.71
C ARG A 185 -5.15 1.05 5.26
N ASP A 186 -5.25 2.36 5.05
CA ASP A 186 -5.22 2.94 3.71
C ASP A 186 -3.85 2.71 3.03
N MET A 187 -2.76 2.79 3.78
CA MET A 187 -1.42 2.48 3.26
C MET A 187 -1.25 1.01 2.89
N ALA A 188 -1.86 0.08 3.63
CA ALA A 188 -1.87 -1.34 3.26
C ALA A 188 -2.72 -1.60 2.00
N LEU A 189 -3.88 -0.95 1.88
CA LEU A 189 -4.72 -1.03 0.68
C LEU A 189 -4.01 -0.46 -0.55
N LEU A 190 -3.36 0.69 -0.41
CA LEU A 190 -2.55 1.30 -1.46
C LEU A 190 -1.36 0.39 -1.84
N GLY A 191 -0.71 -0.22 -0.85
CA GLY A 191 0.35 -1.20 -1.10
C GLY A 191 -0.16 -2.41 -1.91
N LYS A 192 -1.30 -2.98 -1.52
CA LYS A 192 -1.96 -4.05 -2.27
C LYS A 192 -2.30 -3.63 -3.71
N ALA A 193 -2.82 -2.41 -3.90
CA ALA A 193 -3.13 -1.87 -5.22
C ALA A 193 -1.88 -1.69 -6.08
N LEU A 194 -0.77 -1.18 -5.52
CA LEU A 194 0.49 -1.04 -6.26
C LEU A 194 1.00 -2.40 -6.79
N ILE A 195 0.95 -3.43 -5.93
CA ILE A 195 1.39 -4.79 -6.27
C ILE A 195 0.52 -5.39 -7.38
N HIS A 196 -0.80 -5.18 -7.30
CA HIS A 196 -1.77 -5.77 -8.22
C HIS A 196 -1.88 -5.00 -9.55
N ASP A 197 -2.05 -3.68 -9.49
CA ASP A 197 -2.46 -2.88 -10.64
C ASP A 197 -1.29 -2.48 -11.52
N VAL A 198 -0.11 -2.26 -10.93
CA VAL A 198 1.10 -1.78 -11.63
C VAL A 198 2.31 -2.65 -11.25
N PRO A 199 2.30 -3.96 -11.54
CA PRO A 199 3.32 -4.90 -11.08
C PRO A 199 4.74 -4.58 -11.58
N GLU A 200 4.88 -3.96 -12.76
CA GLU A 200 6.18 -3.50 -13.27
C GLU A 200 6.76 -2.36 -12.43
N GLU A 201 5.91 -1.44 -11.98
CA GLU A 201 6.27 -0.35 -11.07
C GLU A 201 6.66 -0.91 -9.68
N TYR A 202 5.89 -1.88 -9.19
CA TYR A 202 6.19 -2.57 -7.94
C TYR A 202 7.54 -3.30 -7.99
N ALA A 203 7.88 -3.93 -9.11
CA ALA A 203 9.13 -4.69 -9.25
C ALA A 203 10.40 -3.87 -9.02
N ILE A 204 10.36 -2.53 -9.16
CA ILE A 204 11.50 -1.65 -8.89
C ILE A 204 11.77 -1.55 -7.37
N HIS A 205 10.76 -1.77 -6.52
CA HIS A 205 10.86 -1.57 -5.06
C HIS A 205 11.83 -2.53 -4.36
N LYS A 206 12.15 -3.67 -4.99
CA LYS A 206 13.15 -4.64 -4.49
C LYS A 206 14.56 -4.39 -5.02
N GLU A 207 14.76 -3.45 -5.95
CA GLU A 207 16.09 -3.05 -6.38
C GLU A 207 16.86 -2.46 -5.18
N LYS A 208 18.02 -3.03 -4.86
CA LYS A 208 18.78 -2.72 -3.65
C LYS A 208 19.60 -1.45 -3.75
N GLU A 209 19.94 -1.04 -4.96
CA GLU A 209 20.73 0.14 -5.22
C GLU A 209 20.48 0.66 -6.63
N PHE A 210 20.76 1.94 -6.83
CA PHE A 210 20.69 2.61 -8.11
C PHE A 210 21.82 3.63 -8.19
N THR A 211 22.42 3.77 -9.37
CA THR A 211 23.50 4.72 -9.62
C THR A 211 23.05 5.81 -10.55
N PHE A 212 23.04 7.05 -10.05
CA PHE A 212 22.73 8.26 -10.83
C PHE A 212 23.86 9.27 -10.68
N ASN A 213 24.24 9.96 -11.77
CA ASN A 213 25.36 10.92 -11.76
C ASN A 213 26.65 10.37 -11.13
N LYS A 214 26.94 9.08 -11.37
CA LYS A 214 28.09 8.33 -10.82
C LYS A 214 28.07 8.15 -9.29
N ILE A 215 26.95 8.44 -8.64
CA ILE A 215 26.75 8.24 -7.20
C ILE A 215 25.79 7.07 -7.01
N ARG A 216 26.29 6.01 -6.36
CA ARG A 216 25.49 4.86 -5.99
C ARG A 216 24.69 5.17 -4.72
N GLN A 217 23.38 4.93 -4.78
CA GLN A 217 22.42 5.21 -3.70
C GLN A 217 21.72 3.90 -3.31
N PRO A 218 21.81 3.46 -2.05
CA PRO A 218 21.11 2.26 -1.60
C PRO A 218 19.62 2.52 -1.44
N ASN A 219 18.82 1.45 -1.57
CA ASN A 219 17.42 1.47 -1.16
C ASN A 219 17.31 1.71 0.35
N ARG A 220 16.40 2.59 0.75
CA ARG A 220 16.18 2.93 2.17
C ARG A 220 15.46 1.82 2.95
N ASN A 221 14.77 0.91 2.26
CA ASN A 221 14.11 -0.23 2.89
C ASN A 221 15.13 -1.29 3.31
N ARG A 222 15.58 -1.22 4.57
CA ARG A 222 16.56 -2.16 5.12
C ARG A 222 16.04 -3.60 5.20
N LEU A 223 14.73 -3.84 5.20
CA LEU A 223 14.16 -5.18 5.23
C LEU A 223 14.44 -5.98 3.95
N LEU A 224 14.81 -5.34 2.84
CA LEU A 224 15.27 -6.04 1.62
C LEU A 224 16.54 -6.89 1.83
N TRP A 225 17.24 -6.69 2.96
CA TRP A 225 18.41 -7.48 3.36
C TRP A 225 18.11 -8.47 4.50
N SER A 226 16.85 -8.62 4.89
CA SER A 226 16.45 -9.66 5.85
C SER A 226 16.80 -11.05 5.30
N SER A 227 17.40 -11.90 6.14
CA SER A 227 17.60 -13.32 5.85
C SER A 227 16.45 -14.20 6.37
N ASN A 228 15.54 -13.62 7.17
CA ASN A 228 14.41 -14.32 7.77
C ASN A 228 13.15 -14.31 6.90
N LEU A 229 13.03 -13.34 5.99
CA LEU A 229 11.84 -13.08 5.18
C LEU A 229 12.23 -12.76 3.73
N ASN A 230 11.43 -13.22 2.77
CA ASN A 230 11.57 -12.79 1.38
C ASN A 230 10.83 -11.47 1.15
N VAL A 231 11.46 -10.36 1.55
CA VAL A 231 10.90 -9.00 1.44
C VAL A 231 11.24 -8.38 0.09
N ASP A 232 10.24 -7.80 -0.58
CA ASP A 232 10.39 -7.16 -1.89
C ASP A 232 9.72 -5.78 -2.00
N GLY A 233 9.27 -5.21 -0.87
CA GLY A 233 8.79 -3.84 -0.81
C GLY A 233 8.61 -3.32 0.62
N MET A 234 8.18 -2.07 0.82
CA MET A 234 7.87 -1.08 -0.21
C MET A 234 8.54 0.26 0.09
N LYS A 235 8.23 0.91 1.22
CA LYS A 235 8.67 2.28 1.47
C LYS A 235 8.83 2.57 2.96
N THR A 236 9.86 3.35 3.28
CA THR A 236 10.10 3.92 4.62
C THR A 236 9.71 5.40 4.63
N GLY A 237 9.30 5.93 5.78
CA GLY A 237 9.01 7.36 5.96
C GLY A 237 9.53 7.91 7.28
N THR A 238 9.97 9.17 7.27
CA THR A 238 10.35 9.90 8.48
C THR A 238 10.11 11.39 8.26
N THR A 239 9.40 12.01 9.19
CA THR A 239 9.33 13.48 9.39
C THR A 239 9.37 13.74 10.90
N ALA A 240 9.58 15.00 11.29
CA ALA A 240 9.56 15.36 12.71
C ALA A 240 8.18 15.11 13.34
N GLY A 241 7.09 15.24 12.57
CA GLY A 241 5.72 15.01 13.03
C GLY A 241 5.24 13.56 12.95
N ALA A 242 5.81 12.72 12.08
CA ALA A 242 5.35 11.35 11.85
C ALA A 242 6.07 10.26 12.67
N GLY A 243 7.26 10.54 13.22
CA GLY A 243 8.13 9.47 13.73
C GLY A 243 8.68 8.61 12.58
N TYR A 244 8.77 7.30 12.78
CA TYR A 244 9.25 6.36 11.77
C TYR A 244 8.11 5.49 11.23
N ASN A 245 7.99 5.46 9.90
CA ASN A 245 6.94 4.74 9.18
C ASN A 245 7.55 3.68 8.25
N LEU A 246 6.83 2.58 8.04
CA LEU A 246 7.20 1.50 7.13
C LEU A 246 5.95 0.85 6.53
N VAL A 247 5.93 0.69 5.21
CA VAL A 247 5.09 -0.29 4.52
C VAL A 247 6.02 -1.34 3.96
N ALA A 248 5.82 -2.59 4.37
CA ALA A 248 6.60 -3.74 3.92
C ALA A 248 5.67 -4.83 3.36
N SER A 249 6.19 -5.63 2.42
CA SER A 249 5.51 -6.83 1.93
C SER A 249 6.54 -7.94 1.73
N ALA A 250 6.15 -9.16 2.04
CA ALA A 250 7.00 -10.35 1.97
C ALA A 250 6.21 -11.51 1.37
N THR A 251 6.90 -12.58 0.98
CA THR A 251 6.25 -13.77 0.40
C THR A 251 6.75 -15.06 1.01
N GLN A 252 5.89 -16.08 1.01
CA GLN A 252 6.23 -17.47 1.29
C GLN A 252 5.39 -18.39 0.39
N GLY A 253 6.01 -18.95 -0.65
CA GLY A 253 5.26 -19.63 -1.70
C GLY A 253 4.29 -18.66 -2.39
N ASP A 254 3.02 -19.06 -2.50
CA ASP A 254 1.97 -18.24 -3.11
C ASP A 254 1.35 -17.20 -2.14
N MET A 255 1.70 -17.26 -0.85
CA MET A 255 1.20 -16.31 0.15
C MET A 255 2.03 -15.03 0.14
N ARG A 256 1.34 -13.89 0.21
CA ARG A 256 1.92 -12.55 0.36
C ARG A 256 1.20 -11.77 1.45
#